data_AF-A0A7Z9GW36-F1
#
_entry.id   AF-A0A7Z9GW36-F1
#
_cell.length_a   1.000
_cell.length_b   1.000
_cell.length_c   1.000
_cell.angle_alpha   90.00
_cell.angle_beta   90.00
_cell.angle_gamma   90.00
#
_symmetry.space_group_name_H-M   'P 1'
#
loop_
_entity.id
_entity.type
_entity.pdbx_description
1 polymer ?
#
loop_
_entity_poly.entity_id
_entity_poly.type
_entity_poly.pdbx_seq_one_letter_code
_entity_poly.pdbx_strand_id
1 'polypeptide(L)'
;MSEMVKTLIYVGVALLLAVTAWVWQPRTAELKVNKMVGSKLFGNFKNADEATSLTITRYDDKFGKPVKFQIARDAGSQQWVIPSEDNYPVAVPDSGQPDNPIGPMGQPAGSQTQMQKAATALIGLEILGVASEKRNDHELFGVVEPSSKAKAKPEEIGMLVEVTGDKQSKLADLVIGKAVADNNEQRFVRVRGQDVTYVVKIDMASFTTELSKWIEADLLALSPFDIRSVALKDYSILEVLDPRTNRPVKQLMQRSDTALSWNQEESKWSIRHMLEYKTATQPTPTELAENEELNSDRLNELKNALDDLKIVGVKQKPADSNQTKLMEYGYYPFSTVSPLFSLPLRQWRSSRFAPGWNPICPAIRGHRSVGYCQLNCREFLR
;
A
#
# COMPACT_ATOMS: atom_id res chain seq x y z
N MET A 1 28.83 -18.47 -70.94
CA MET A 1 29.39 -19.12 -69.74
C MET A 1 29.39 -20.61 -69.98
N SER A 2 30.52 -21.30 -69.83
CA SER A 2 30.55 -22.76 -69.84
C SER A 2 29.84 -23.29 -68.59
N GLU A 3 29.20 -24.46 -68.72
CA GLU A 3 28.45 -25.07 -67.61
C GLU A 3 29.30 -25.26 -66.35
N MET A 4 30.62 -25.54 -66.49
CA MET A 4 31.55 -25.60 -65.36
C MET A 4 31.62 -24.31 -64.53
N VAL A 5 31.54 -23.14 -65.17
CA VAL A 5 31.61 -21.85 -64.46
C VAL A 5 30.35 -21.63 -63.61
N LYS A 6 29.18 -22.07 -64.09
CA LYS A 6 27.93 -21.98 -63.33
C LYS A 6 27.98 -22.89 -62.10
N THR A 7 28.45 -24.13 -62.25
CA THR A 7 28.57 -25.08 -61.15
C THR A 7 29.49 -24.56 -60.05
N LEU A 8 30.62 -23.94 -60.43
CA LEU A 8 31.60 -23.41 -59.48
C LEU A 8 31.04 -22.20 -58.71
N ILE A 9 30.25 -21.34 -59.37
CA ILE A 9 29.55 -20.22 -58.72
C ILE A 9 28.52 -20.75 -57.72
N TYR A 10 27.73 -21.76 -58.07
CA TYR A 10 26.74 -22.34 -57.15
C TYR A 10 27.38 -22.98 -55.91
N VAL A 11 28.51 -23.68 -56.08
CA VAL A 11 29.28 -24.23 -54.95
C VAL A 11 29.84 -23.12 -54.06
N GLY A 12 30.35 -22.03 -54.64
CA GLY A 12 30.83 -20.87 -53.89
C GLY A 12 29.72 -20.20 -53.07
N VAL A 13 28.54 -20.01 -53.67
CA VAL A 13 27.37 -19.44 -52.98
C VAL A 13 26.88 -20.38 -51.87
N ALA A 14 26.85 -21.69 -52.10
CA ALA A 14 26.45 -22.67 -51.09
C ALA A 14 27.40 -22.66 -49.87
N LEU A 15 28.71 -22.59 -50.10
CA LEU A 15 29.70 -22.47 -49.03
C LEU A 15 29.52 -21.16 -48.24
N LEU A 16 29.29 -20.06 -48.94
CA LEU A 16 29.06 -18.75 -48.31
C LEU A 16 27.80 -18.77 -47.44
N LEU A 17 26.71 -19.39 -47.90
CA LEU A 17 25.48 -19.57 -47.12
C LEU A 17 25.67 -20.51 -45.92
N ALA A 18 26.48 -21.56 -46.05
CA ALA A 18 26.77 -22.46 -44.94
C ALA A 18 27.58 -21.75 -43.84
N VAL A 19 28.55 -20.92 -44.22
CA VAL A 19 29.36 -20.15 -43.26
C VAL A 19 28.52 -19.08 -42.57
N THR A 20 27.66 -18.36 -43.29
CA THR A 20 26.77 -17.36 -42.66
C THR A 20 25.76 -18.02 -41.72
N ALA A 21 25.22 -19.18 -42.10
CA ALA A 21 24.35 -19.96 -41.21
C ALA A 21 25.06 -20.42 -39.93
N TRP A 22 26.33 -20.85 -40.02
CA TRP A 22 27.12 -21.25 -38.86
C TRP A 22 27.45 -20.07 -37.93
N VAL A 23 27.81 -18.91 -38.50
CA VAL A 23 28.12 -17.69 -37.72
C VAL A 23 26.87 -17.13 -37.04
N TRP A 24 25.71 -17.19 -37.70
CA TRP A 24 24.42 -16.76 -37.14
C TRP A 24 23.65 -17.86 -36.42
N GLN A 25 24.24 -19.04 -36.25
CA GLN A 25 23.61 -20.08 -35.47
C GLN A 25 23.44 -19.57 -34.03
N PRO A 26 22.21 -19.48 -33.50
CA PRO A 26 21.99 -19.02 -32.15
C PRO A 26 22.69 -19.99 -31.20
N ARG A 27 23.71 -19.49 -30.49
CA ARG A 27 24.39 -20.26 -29.44
C ARG A 27 23.38 -20.49 -28.33
N THR A 28 22.79 -21.67 -28.27
CA THR A 28 22.11 -22.14 -27.06
C THR A 28 23.18 -22.30 -26.01
N ALA A 29 23.22 -21.39 -25.02
CA ALA A 29 24.01 -21.60 -23.84
C ALA A 29 23.43 -22.84 -23.14
N GLU A 30 24.06 -23.99 -23.30
CA GLU A 30 23.76 -25.17 -22.49
C GLU A 30 24.09 -24.80 -21.04
N LEU A 31 23.07 -24.39 -20.28
CA LEU A 31 23.15 -24.30 -18.83
C LEU A 31 23.47 -25.72 -18.36
N LYS A 32 24.61 -25.92 -17.70
CA LYS A 32 24.94 -27.21 -17.07
C LYS A 32 24.11 -27.37 -15.81
N VAL A 33 22.84 -27.69 -16.01
CA VAL A 33 21.78 -27.71 -15.01
C VAL A 33 22.12 -28.59 -13.80
N ASN A 34 22.73 -29.76 -14.04
CA ASN A 34 23.18 -30.67 -12.97
C ASN A 34 24.28 -30.11 -12.06
N LYS A 35 25.00 -29.05 -12.48
CA LYS A 35 26.01 -28.38 -11.65
C LYS A 35 25.45 -27.22 -10.82
N MET A 36 24.18 -26.87 -11.02
CA MET A 36 23.55 -25.74 -10.34
C MET A 36 22.77 -26.17 -9.10
N VAL A 37 22.47 -27.46 -8.94
CA VAL A 37 21.85 -28.00 -7.73
C VAL A 37 22.80 -27.81 -6.55
N GLY A 38 22.29 -27.25 -5.45
CA GLY A 38 23.06 -26.86 -4.27
C GLY A 38 23.78 -25.50 -4.40
N SER A 39 23.63 -24.80 -5.52
CA SER A 39 24.16 -23.43 -5.67
C SER A 39 23.09 -22.37 -5.38
N LYS A 40 23.54 -21.17 -5.01
CA LYS A 40 22.66 -20.00 -4.84
C LYS A 40 22.10 -19.57 -6.18
N LEU A 41 20.79 -19.34 -6.25
CA LEU A 41 20.10 -18.93 -7.46
C LEU A 41 20.58 -17.56 -7.97
N PHE A 42 20.88 -16.64 -7.05
CA PHE A 42 21.37 -15.28 -7.36
C PHE A 42 22.77 -15.06 -6.79
N GLY A 43 23.80 -15.59 -7.46
CA GLY A 43 25.20 -15.48 -6.99
C GLY A 43 25.74 -14.04 -6.88
N ASN A 44 25.14 -13.09 -7.60
CA ASN A 44 25.50 -11.67 -7.57
C ASN A 44 24.84 -10.90 -6.42
N PHE A 45 23.76 -11.41 -5.83
CA PHE A 45 23.03 -10.77 -4.75
C PHE A 45 23.52 -11.32 -3.41
N LYS A 46 24.43 -10.59 -2.75
CA LYS A 46 25.09 -11.05 -1.52
C LYS A 46 24.61 -10.33 -0.27
N ASN A 47 24.25 -9.06 -0.39
CA ASN A 47 23.88 -8.20 0.74
C ASN A 47 22.46 -7.68 0.57
N ALA A 48 21.64 -7.78 1.62
CA ALA A 48 20.26 -7.29 1.60
C ALA A 48 20.19 -5.76 1.48
N ASP A 49 21.20 -5.05 1.98
CA ASP A 49 21.25 -3.58 1.99
C ASP A 49 21.53 -2.98 0.59
N GLU A 50 21.97 -3.79 -0.37
CA GLU A 50 22.11 -3.35 -1.77
C GLU A 50 20.74 -3.17 -2.46
N ALA A 51 19.67 -3.70 -1.87
CA ALA A 51 18.34 -3.63 -2.43
C ALA A 51 17.69 -2.26 -2.15
N THR A 52 17.34 -1.55 -3.22
CA THR A 52 16.78 -0.18 -3.17
C THR A 52 15.31 -0.16 -3.60
N SER A 53 14.83 -1.20 -4.30
CA SER A 53 13.41 -1.38 -4.59
C SER A 53 13.00 -2.85 -4.67
N LEU A 54 11.74 -3.12 -4.32
CA LEU A 54 11.06 -4.40 -4.47
C LEU A 54 9.77 -4.17 -5.23
N THR A 55 9.56 -4.96 -6.28
CA THR A 55 8.32 -4.99 -7.05
C THR A 55 7.76 -6.40 -7.01
N ILE A 56 6.50 -6.52 -6.56
CA ILE A 56 5.73 -7.75 -6.58
C ILE A 56 4.58 -7.57 -7.56
N THR A 57 4.53 -8.41 -8.58
CA THR A 57 3.42 -8.43 -9.54
C THR A 57 2.68 -9.75 -9.41
N ARG A 58 1.40 -9.70 -9.07
CA ARG A 58 0.52 -10.86 -8.90
C ARG A 58 -0.67 -10.76 -9.83
N TYR A 59 -1.12 -11.86 -10.41
CA TYR A 59 -2.37 -11.88 -11.15
C TYR A 59 -3.57 -11.86 -10.20
N ASP A 60 -4.55 -10.99 -10.46
CA ASP A 60 -5.81 -10.96 -9.73
C ASP A 60 -6.93 -11.55 -10.58
N ASP A 61 -7.37 -12.75 -10.20
CA ASP A 61 -8.41 -13.52 -10.87
C ASP A 61 -9.76 -12.79 -10.92
N LYS A 62 -10.04 -11.93 -9.93
CA LYS A 62 -11.30 -11.17 -9.86
C LYS A 62 -11.35 -10.07 -10.91
N PHE A 63 -10.21 -9.42 -11.15
CA PHE A 63 -10.12 -8.30 -12.10
C PHE A 63 -9.53 -8.70 -13.45
N GLY A 64 -9.04 -9.95 -13.59
CA GLY A 64 -8.41 -10.48 -14.80
C GLY A 64 -7.14 -9.72 -15.21
N LYS A 65 -6.44 -9.11 -14.25
CA LYS A 65 -5.30 -8.22 -14.51
C LYS A 65 -4.18 -8.42 -13.49
N PRO A 66 -2.91 -8.23 -13.88
CA PRO A 66 -1.81 -8.19 -12.92
C PRO A 66 -1.91 -6.92 -12.06
N VAL A 67 -1.87 -7.11 -10.75
CA VAL A 67 -1.74 -6.06 -9.73
C VAL A 67 -0.28 -5.96 -9.34
N LYS A 68 0.27 -4.75 -9.43
CA LYS A 68 1.65 -4.44 -9.07
C LYS A 68 1.68 -3.72 -7.74
N PHE A 69 2.43 -4.26 -6.79
CA PHE A 69 2.77 -3.65 -5.52
C PHE A 69 4.27 -3.31 -5.55
N GLN A 70 4.62 -2.06 -5.28
CA GLN A 70 6.02 -1.62 -5.36
C GLN A 70 6.41 -0.85 -4.11
N ILE A 71 7.62 -1.10 -3.66
CA ILE A 71 8.30 -0.35 -2.61
C ILE A 71 9.64 0.10 -3.17
N ALA A 72 9.94 1.38 -3.01
CA ALA A 72 11.18 1.96 -3.48
C ALA A 72 11.73 2.93 -2.46
N ARG A 73 13.04 3.01 -2.35
CA ARG A 73 13.70 4.07 -1.61
C ARG A 73 13.73 5.34 -2.46
N ASP A 74 13.17 6.42 -1.95
CA ASP A 74 13.19 7.70 -2.62
C ASP A 74 14.62 8.28 -2.63
N ALA A 75 15.04 8.79 -3.79
CA ALA A 75 16.42 9.24 -4.00
C ALA A 75 16.75 10.51 -3.22
N GLY A 76 15.74 11.37 -2.96
CA GLY A 76 15.92 12.63 -2.25
C GLY A 76 15.84 12.50 -0.74
N SER A 77 14.78 11.86 -0.23
CA SER A 77 14.53 11.73 1.21
C SER A 77 15.21 10.52 1.85
N GLN A 78 15.74 9.58 1.05
CA GLN A 78 16.27 8.28 1.51
C GLN A 78 15.25 7.43 2.29
N GLN A 79 13.97 7.83 2.28
CA GLN A 79 12.87 7.12 2.92
C GLN A 79 12.29 6.06 1.99
N TRP A 80 11.76 4.99 2.56
CA TRP A 80 10.99 4.01 1.81
C TRP A 80 9.62 4.58 1.49
N VAL A 81 9.19 4.47 0.24
CA VAL A 81 7.87 4.92 -0.22
C VAL A 81 7.19 3.78 -0.98
N ILE A 82 5.86 3.84 -1.03
CA ILE A 82 5.02 2.91 -1.80
C ILE A 82 4.44 3.66 -3.00
N PRO A 83 5.05 3.55 -4.21
CA PRO A 83 4.56 4.29 -5.37
C PRO A 83 3.14 3.91 -5.81
N SER A 84 2.69 2.69 -5.51
CA SER A 84 1.31 2.26 -5.82
C SER A 84 0.26 2.93 -4.93
N GLU A 85 0.66 3.51 -3.81
CA GLU A 85 -0.20 4.14 -2.80
C GLU A 85 0.14 5.64 -2.70
N ASP A 86 0.13 6.33 -3.84
CA ASP A 86 0.43 7.77 -3.95
C ASP A 86 1.76 8.23 -3.31
N ASN A 87 2.79 7.38 -3.38
CA ASN A 87 4.09 7.59 -2.72
C ASN A 87 3.98 7.75 -1.19
N TYR A 88 3.07 7.01 -0.55
CA TYR A 88 2.95 7.01 0.89
C TYR A 88 4.30 6.67 1.54
N PRO A 89 4.81 7.52 2.45
CA PRO A 89 6.06 7.26 3.13
C PRO A 89 5.84 6.10 4.09
N VAL A 90 6.70 5.10 3.99
CA VAL A 90 6.71 4.03 4.94
C VAL A 90 7.52 4.47 6.13
N ALA A 91 6.87 4.61 7.27
CA ALA A 91 7.50 5.06 8.49
C ALA A 91 8.76 4.21 8.77
N VAL A 92 9.89 4.90 8.92
CA VAL A 92 11.01 4.36 9.68
C VAL A 92 10.62 4.59 11.13
N PRO A 93 10.52 3.54 11.96
CA PRO A 93 10.33 3.68 13.39
C PRO A 93 11.43 4.60 13.91
N ASP A 94 10.99 5.65 14.58
CA ASP A 94 11.77 6.74 15.15
C ASP A 94 13.25 6.41 15.38
N SER A 95 14.11 7.09 14.62
CA SER A 95 15.51 7.23 14.93
C SER A 95 15.68 8.11 16.18
N GLY A 96 15.39 7.53 17.35
CA GLY A 96 15.76 8.05 18.65
C GLY A 96 15.36 9.51 18.93
N GLN A 97 14.12 9.73 19.37
CA GLN A 97 13.83 10.76 20.36
C GLN A 97 14.47 10.30 21.71
N PRO A 98 15.47 11.02 22.27
CA PRO A 98 16.22 10.57 23.47
C PRO A 98 15.40 10.54 24.78
N ASP A 99 14.13 10.93 24.74
CA ASP A 99 13.31 11.27 25.90
C ASP A 99 11.97 10.49 26.00
N ASN A 100 11.76 9.46 25.16
CA ASN A 100 10.62 8.54 25.33
C ASN A 100 11.05 7.06 25.33
N PRO A 101 11.46 6.50 26.48
CA PRO A 101 11.72 5.09 26.59
C PRO A 101 10.39 4.36 26.83
N ILE A 102 10.14 3.32 26.01
CA ILE A 102 9.08 2.30 26.18
C ILE A 102 7.77 2.62 25.44
N GLY A 103 7.80 2.52 24.11
CA GLY A 103 6.73 1.78 23.42
C GLY A 103 6.97 0.27 23.61
N PRO A 104 5.94 -0.60 23.54
CA PRO A 104 6.11 -2.03 23.75
C PRO A 104 7.08 -2.62 22.70
N MET A 105 8.30 -2.95 23.16
CA MET A 105 9.32 -3.78 22.51
C MET A 105 9.59 -3.52 21.02
N GLY A 106 10.44 -2.54 20.73
CA GLY A 106 11.75 -2.80 20.09
C GLY A 106 11.81 -3.57 18.76
N GLN A 107 10.78 -3.57 17.92
CA GLN A 107 10.92 -3.98 16.52
C GLN A 107 10.94 -2.75 15.62
N PRO A 108 11.85 -2.70 14.63
CA PRO A 108 11.74 -1.69 13.61
C PRO A 108 10.43 -1.93 12.85
N ALA A 109 9.39 -1.15 13.15
CA ALA A 109 8.09 -1.26 12.52
C ALA A 109 8.15 -1.14 10.98
N GLY A 110 7.41 -2.02 10.32
CA GLY A 110 6.88 -1.83 8.98
C GLY A 110 7.72 -2.41 7.84
N SER A 111 8.72 -1.68 7.34
CA SER A 111 9.22 -1.92 5.97
C SER A 111 10.67 -2.28 5.84
N GLN A 112 11.59 -1.65 6.57
CA GLN A 112 13.01 -1.94 6.41
C GLN A 112 13.29 -3.39 6.84
N THR A 113 12.70 -3.82 7.97
CA THR A 113 12.76 -5.21 8.40
C THR A 113 12.07 -6.14 7.41
N GLN A 114 10.93 -5.77 6.85
CA GLN A 114 10.22 -6.60 5.88
C GLN A 114 10.98 -6.71 4.55
N MET A 115 11.58 -5.62 4.08
CA MET A 115 12.41 -5.55 2.88
C MET A 115 13.70 -6.36 3.09
N GLN A 116 14.37 -6.22 4.24
CA GLN A 116 15.54 -7.02 4.59
C GLN A 116 15.18 -8.51 4.69
N LYS A 117 14.03 -8.87 5.25
CA LYS A 117 13.52 -10.24 5.27
C LYS A 117 13.30 -10.78 3.85
N ALA A 118 12.62 -10.03 2.99
CA ALA A 118 12.38 -10.40 1.60
C ALA A 118 13.70 -10.53 0.80
N ALA A 119 14.62 -9.58 0.95
CA ALA A 119 15.93 -9.60 0.33
C ALA A 119 16.77 -10.80 0.80
N THR A 120 16.83 -11.04 2.11
CA THR A 120 17.53 -12.18 2.71
C THR A 120 16.95 -13.50 2.23
N ALA A 121 15.62 -13.59 2.13
CA ALA A 121 14.94 -14.76 1.61
C ALA A 121 15.37 -15.08 0.17
N LEU A 122 15.61 -14.06 -0.68
CA LEU A 122 16.11 -14.23 -2.06
C LEU A 122 17.61 -14.56 -2.13
N ILE A 123 18.44 -13.94 -1.27
CA ILE A 123 19.90 -14.21 -1.18
C ILE A 123 20.18 -15.65 -0.75
N GLY A 124 19.34 -16.18 0.14
CA GLY A 124 19.41 -17.54 0.67
C GLY A 124 18.78 -18.60 -0.22
N LEU A 125 18.27 -18.26 -1.41
CA LEU A 125 17.64 -19.24 -2.30
C LEU A 125 18.67 -20.22 -2.86
N GLU A 126 18.60 -21.45 -2.38
CA GLU A 126 19.35 -22.58 -2.90
C GLU A 126 18.49 -23.40 -3.85
N ILE A 127 19.10 -23.81 -4.97
CA ILE A 127 18.46 -24.70 -5.94
C ILE A 127 18.47 -26.11 -5.36
N LEU A 128 17.30 -26.61 -4.94
CA LEU A 128 17.14 -27.97 -4.43
C LEU A 128 17.14 -29.00 -5.57
N GLY A 129 16.63 -28.59 -6.72
CA GLY A 129 16.51 -29.45 -7.89
C GLY A 129 16.04 -28.67 -9.11
N VAL A 130 16.00 -29.37 -10.23
CA VAL A 130 15.57 -28.81 -11.52
C VAL A 130 14.37 -29.63 -11.99
N ALA A 131 13.26 -28.95 -12.20
CA ALA A 131 11.99 -29.58 -12.57
C ALA A 131 11.90 -29.82 -14.09
N SER A 132 12.26 -28.82 -14.89
CA SER A 132 12.29 -28.92 -16.35
C SER A 132 13.19 -27.85 -16.96
N GLU A 133 13.73 -28.14 -18.14
CA GLU A 133 14.50 -27.20 -18.96
C GLU A 133 13.68 -26.66 -20.14
N LYS A 134 12.45 -27.17 -20.33
CA LYS A 134 11.61 -26.86 -21.48
C LYS A 134 10.67 -25.71 -21.18
N ARG A 135 10.61 -24.76 -22.12
CA ARG A 135 9.68 -23.63 -22.08
C ARG A 135 8.20 -24.05 -22.06
N ASN A 136 7.85 -25.13 -22.74
CA ASN A 136 6.46 -25.58 -22.84
C ASN A 136 5.90 -26.04 -21.48
N ASP A 137 6.75 -26.41 -20.53
CA ASP A 137 6.29 -26.90 -19.23
C ASP A 137 6.03 -25.74 -18.24
N HIS A 138 6.25 -24.48 -18.64
CA HIS A 138 6.05 -23.32 -17.77
C HIS A 138 4.59 -23.20 -17.28
N GLU A 139 3.63 -23.58 -18.12
CA GLU A 139 2.21 -23.60 -17.79
C GLU A 139 1.89 -24.66 -16.72
N LEU A 140 2.50 -25.85 -16.85
CA LEU A 140 2.31 -26.96 -15.91
C LEU A 140 2.73 -26.56 -14.49
N PHE A 141 3.91 -25.94 -14.36
CA PHE A 141 4.49 -25.52 -13.08
C PHE A 141 3.98 -24.16 -12.57
N GLY A 142 3.17 -23.45 -13.37
CA GLY A 142 2.62 -22.15 -13.00
C GLY A 142 3.66 -21.03 -12.93
N VAL A 143 4.72 -21.11 -13.75
CA VAL A 143 5.82 -20.13 -13.77
C VAL A 143 5.72 -19.17 -14.97
N VAL A 144 4.52 -19.03 -15.55
CA VAL A 144 4.25 -18.04 -16.60
C VAL A 144 4.29 -16.64 -15.99
N GLU A 145 4.89 -15.70 -16.71
CA GLU A 145 5.05 -14.32 -16.22
C GLU A 145 3.68 -13.61 -16.13
N PRO A 146 3.37 -12.91 -15.02
CA PRO A 146 2.14 -12.16 -14.85
C PRO A 146 2.18 -10.89 -15.71
N SER A 147 1.60 -10.98 -16.90
CA SER A 147 1.47 -9.87 -17.85
C SER A 147 0.02 -9.72 -18.31
N SER A 148 -0.39 -8.49 -18.62
CA SER A 148 -1.72 -8.22 -19.20
C SER A 148 -1.94 -8.87 -20.58
N LYS A 149 -0.85 -9.33 -21.22
CA LYS A 149 -0.88 -10.06 -22.50
C LYS A 149 -0.70 -11.57 -22.35
N ALA A 150 -0.57 -12.09 -21.13
CA ALA A 150 -0.45 -13.52 -20.91
C ALA A 150 -1.74 -14.21 -21.39
N LYS A 151 -1.58 -15.25 -22.23
CA LYS A 151 -2.70 -16.08 -22.73
C LYS A 151 -2.96 -17.31 -21.85
N ALA A 152 -2.26 -17.41 -20.74
CA ALA A 152 -2.32 -18.53 -19.81
C ALA A 152 -3.52 -18.38 -18.86
N LYS A 153 -3.98 -19.50 -18.30
CA LYS A 153 -5.02 -19.48 -17.27
C LYS A 153 -4.48 -18.88 -15.97
N PRO A 154 -5.33 -18.38 -15.06
CA PRO A 154 -4.88 -17.80 -13.80
C PRO A 154 -3.99 -18.74 -12.97
N GLU A 155 -4.30 -20.05 -12.95
CA GLU A 155 -3.53 -21.08 -12.26
C GLU A 155 -2.13 -21.32 -12.86
N GLU A 156 -1.91 -20.93 -14.12
CA GLU A 156 -0.65 -21.11 -14.84
C GLU A 156 0.26 -19.86 -14.68
N ILE A 157 -0.28 -18.76 -14.16
CA ILE A 157 0.43 -17.50 -13.97
C ILE A 157 1.07 -17.46 -12.58
N GLY A 158 2.37 -17.21 -12.55
CA GLY A 158 3.15 -17.06 -11.32
C GLY A 158 3.11 -15.65 -10.74
N MET A 159 3.70 -15.51 -9.56
CA MET A 159 4.01 -14.23 -8.93
C MET A 159 5.41 -13.79 -9.35
N LEU A 160 5.53 -12.58 -9.91
CA LEU A 160 6.83 -12.01 -10.28
C LEU A 160 7.35 -11.16 -9.12
N VAL A 161 8.58 -11.44 -8.69
CA VAL A 161 9.31 -10.71 -7.67
C VAL A 161 10.58 -10.15 -8.30
N GLU A 162 10.67 -8.83 -8.37
CA GLU A 162 11.82 -8.09 -8.89
C GLU A 162 12.44 -7.27 -7.76
N VAL A 163 13.75 -7.45 -7.55
CA VAL A 163 14.55 -6.63 -6.63
C VAL A 163 15.61 -5.89 -7.43
N THR A 164 15.65 -4.58 -7.27
CA THR A 164 16.67 -3.73 -7.90
C THR A 164 17.49 -3.04 -6.84
N GLY A 165 18.79 -2.89 -7.11
CA GLY A 165 19.68 -2.10 -6.29
C GLY A 165 19.89 -0.70 -6.81
N ASP A 166 20.97 -0.10 -6.33
CA ASP A 166 21.39 1.24 -6.75
C ASP A 166 21.54 1.32 -8.27
N LYS A 167 21.14 2.46 -8.82
CA LYS A 167 21.14 2.75 -10.27
C LYS A 167 20.28 1.77 -11.09
N GLN A 168 19.21 1.22 -10.50
CA GLN A 168 18.28 0.28 -11.16
C GLN A 168 18.95 -1.01 -11.66
N SER A 169 20.06 -1.41 -11.05
CA SER A 169 20.68 -2.71 -11.33
C SER A 169 19.75 -3.83 -10.87
N LYS A 170 19.44 -4.80 -11.75
CA LYS A 170 18.59 -5.95 -11.39
C LYS A 170 19.40 -6.92 -10.53
N LEU A 171 19.04 -7.08 -9.26
CA LEU A 171 19.69 -7.99 -8.32
C LEU A 171 19.02 -9.36 -8.32
N ALA A 172 17.68 -9.38 -8.35
CA ALA A 172 16.88 -10.60 -8.45
C ALA A 172 15.66 -10.36 -9.34
N ASP A 173 15.32 -11.35 -10.17
CA ASP A 173 14.18 -11.34 -11.07
C ASP A 173 13.61 -12.76 -11.15
N LEU A 174 12.63 -13.05 -10.29
CA LEU A 174 12.14 -14.40 -10.01
C LEU A 174 10.63 -14.50 -10.25
N VAL A 175 10.22 -15.49 -11.04
CA VAL A 175 8.82 -15.89 -11.17
C VAL A 175 8.57 -17.10 -10.27
N ILE A 176 7.71 -16.93 -9.27
CA ILE A 176 7.33 -17.95 -8.30
C ILE A 176 6.00 -18.57 -8.73
N GLY A 177 5.99 -19.88 -8.94
CA GLY A 177 4.82 -20.63 -9.39
C GLY A 177 4.15 -21.46 -8.30
N LYS A 178 3.64 -22.61 -8.73
CA LYS A 178 2.89 -23.55 -7.88
C LYS A 178 3.79 -24.16 -6.79
N ALA A 179 3.15 -24.59 -5.71
CA ALA A 179 3.80 -25.43 -4.71
C ALA A 179 4.14 -26.80 -5.31
N VAL A 180 5.23 -27.39 -4.86
CA VAL A 180 5.60 -28.76 -5.23
C VAL A 180 4.63 -29.73 -4.54
N ALA A 181 4.22 -30.78 -5.26
CA ALA A 181 3.40 -31.83 -4.68
C ALA A 181 4.08 -32.38 -3.42
N ASP A 182 3.31 -32.60 -2.36
CA ASP A 182 3.75 -33.13 -1.06
C ASP A 182 4.63 -32.20 -0.20
N ASN A 183 4.96 -30.98 -0.65
CA ASN A 183 5.67 -30.00 0.19
C ASN A 183 5.27 -28.53 -0.11
N ASN A 184 4.50 -27.93 0.81
CA ASN A 184 4.04 -26.54 0.70
C ASN A 184 5.15 -25.50 0.87
N GLU A 185 6.32 -25.86 1.41
CA GLU A 185 7.47 -24.96 1.57
C GLU A 185 8.33 -24.88 0.31
N GLN A 186 8.17 -25.82 -0.62
CA GLN A 186 8.88 -25.86 -1.88
C GLN A 186 8.00 -25.34 -3.00
N ARG A 187 8.57 -24.50 -3.87
CA ARG A 187 7.87 -23.97 -5.04
C ARG A 187 8.70 -24.11 -6.30
N PHE A 188 8.01 -24.24 -7.41
CA PHE A 188 8.61 -24.11 -8.72
C PHE A 188 8.91 -22.64 -8.98
N VAL A 189 10.13 -22.34 -9.38
CA VAL A 189 10.56 -20.98 -9.66
C VAL A 189 11.33 -20.91 -10.97
N ARG A 190 11.28 -19.74 -11.61
CA ARG A 190 11.98 -19.48 -12.86
C ARG A 190 12.63 -18.10 -12.81
N VAL A 191 13.90 -18.02 -13.16
CA VAL A 191 14.59 -16.74 -13.35
C VAL A 191 14.12 -16.15 -14.67
N ARG A 192 13.73 -14.88 -14.68
CA ARG A 192 13.22 -14.25 -15.91
C ARG A 192 14.30 -14.24 -17.00
N GLY A 193 13.92 -14.69 -18.19
CA GLY A 193 14.83 -14.86 -19.34
C GLY A 193 15.49 -16.23 -19.43
N GLN A 194 15.33 -17.10 -18.43
CA GLN A 194 15.72 -18.52 -18.52
C GLN A 194 14.49 -19.40 -18.78
N ASP A 195 14.69 -20.46 -19.57
CA ASP A 195 13.64 -21.47 -19.81
C ASP A 195 13.65 -22.59 -18.74
N VAL A 196 14.70 -22.66 -17.92
CA VAL A 196 14.83 -23.66 -16.86
C VAL A 196 13.95 -23.31 -15.66
N THR A 197 13.24 -24.30 -15.14
CA THR A 197 12.41 -24.24 -13.93
C THR A 197 13.12 -24.99 -12.80
N TYR A 198 13.36 -24.28 -11.71
CA TYR A 198 14.03 -24.79 -10.52
C TYR A 198 13.02 -25.10 -9.42
N VAL A 199 13.43 -25.92 -8.45
CA VAL A 199 12.73 -26.14 -7.19
C VAL A 199 13.53 -25.49 -6.08
N VAL A 200 12.90 -24.60 -5.33
CA VAL A 200 13.52 -23.91 -4.21
C VAL A 200 12.60 -23.93 -2.99
N LYS A 201 13.19 -23.82 -1.81
CA LYS A 201 12.46 -23.55 -0.57
C LYS A 201 12.33 -22.03 -0.41
N ILE A 202 11.11 -21.52 -0.36
CA ILE A 202 10.84 -20.07 -0.27
C ILE A 202 9.68 -19.79 0.66
N ASP A 203 9.87 -18.83 1.58
CA ASP A 203 8.81 -18.38 2.46
C ASP A 203 7.98 -17.28 1.78
N MET A 204 6.72 -17.61 1.48
CA MET A 204 5.77 -16.70 0.85
C MET A 204 5.33 -15.56 1.76
N ALA A 205 5.44 -15.70 3.10
CA ALA A 205 5.05 -14.66 4.04
C ALA A 205 5.91 -13.38 3.90
N SER A 206 7.12 -13.53 3.35
CA SER A 206 8.02 -12.41 3.06
C SER A 206 7.58 -11.56 1.86
N PHE A 207 6.75 -12.09 0.95
CA PHE A 207 6.34 -11.45 -0.31
C PHE A 207 4.85 -11.05 -0.32
N THR A 208 4.38 -10.46 0.79
CA THR A 208 3.00 -9.97 0.89
C THR A 208 2.77 -8.69 0.09
N THR A 209 1.57 -8.53 -0.48
CA THR A 209 1.10 -7.30 -1.13
C THR A 209 0.17 -6.48 -0.24
N GLU A 210 -0.03 -6.89 1.02
CA GLU A 210 -0.88 -6.19 1.98
C GLU A 210 -0.15 -4.98 2.56
N LEU A 211 -0.70 -3.78 2.34
CA LEU A 211 -0.12 -2.51 2.79
C LEU A 211 0.21 -2.52 4.29
N SER A 212 -0.70 -3.03 5.12
CA SER A 212 -0.57 -3.08 6.59
C SER A 212 0.62 -3.89 7.11
N LYS A 213 1.20 -4.76 6.29
CA LYS A 213 2.42 -5.51 6.62
C LYS A 213 3.71 -4.73 6.35
N TRP A 214 3.60 -3.67 5.56
CA TRP A 214 4.71 -2.82 5.17
C TRP A 214 4.76 -1.52 5.94
N ILE A 215 3.61 -0.99 6.39
CA ILE A 215 3.52 0.26 7.16
C ILE A 215 3.24 -0.01 8.64
N GLU A 216 3.44 0.99 9.49
CA GLU A 216 2.80 0.99 10.81
C GLU A 216 1.29 1.08 10.61
N ALA A 217 0.58 0.02 10.99
CA ALA A 217 -0.84 -0.11 10.72
C ALA A 217 -1.68 0.61 11.77
N ASP A 218 -1.16 0.79 12.99
CA ASP A 218 -1.84 1.53 14.04
C ASP A 218 -1.71 3.04 13.79
N LEU A 219 -2.86 3.69 13.58
CA LEU A 219 -2.94 5.13 13.33
C LEU A 219 -2.69 5.98 14.57
N LEU A 220 -3.13 5.47 15.72
CA LEU A 220 -3.26 6.29 16.92
C LEU A 220 -2.19 5.95 17.94
N ALA A 221 -1.56 4.77 17.86
CA ALA A 221 -0.60 4.28 18.84
C ALA A 221 -1.13 4.46 20.27
N LEU A 222 -2.43 4.16 20.46
CA LEU A 222 -3.21 4.59 21.61
C LEU A 222 -3.66 3.38 22.42
N SER A 223 -3.13 3.25 23.63
CA SER A 223 -3.66 2.27 24.59
C SER A 223 -5.06 2.68 25.08
N PRO A 224 -6.05 1.76 25.13
CA PRO A 224 -7.37 2.03 25.71
C PRO A 224 -7.29 2.50 27.17
N PHE A 225 -6.25 2.10 27.89
CA PHE A 225 -6.03 2.50 29.28
C PHE A 225 -5.64 3.97 29.40
N ASP A 226 -4.99 4.55 28.39
CA ASP A 226 -4.53 5.94 28.42
C ASP A 226 -5.65 6.95 28.10
N ILE A 227 -6.82 6.46 27.66
CA ILE A 227 -7.99 7.30 27.36
C ILE A 227 -8.59 7.85 28.66
N ARG A 228 -8.44 9.18 28.85
CA ARG A 228 -9.00 9.93 29.98
C ARG A 228 -10.35 10.57 29.69
N SER A 229 -10.61 10.88 28.42
CA SER A 229 -11.84 11.56 28.03
C SER A 229 -12.21 11.35 26.58
N VAL A 230 -13.51 11.39 26.31
CA VAL A 230 -14.09 11.26 24.98
C VAL A 230 -15.02 12.44 24.74
N ALA A 231 -14.94 13.06 23.57
CA ALA A 231 -15.89 14.07 23.13
C ALA A 231 -16.62 13.56 21.89
N LEU A 232 -17.95 13.43 21.99
CA LEU A 232 -18.83 13.01 20.93
C LEU A 232 -19.49 14.25 20.32
N LYS A 233 -19.12 14.56 19.07
CA LYS A 233 -19.66 15.69 18.32
C LYS A 233 -20.49 15.17 17.16
N ASP A 234 -21.81 15.32 17.23
CA ASP A 234 -22.70 14.92 16.15
C ASP A 234 -22.83 16.05 15.13
N TYR A 235 -22.64 15.72 13.85
CA TYR A 235 -22.77 16.65 12.75
C TYR A 235 -23.74 16.09 11.70
N SER A 236 -24.59 16.97 11.20
CA SER A 236 -25.44 16.71 10.04
C SER A 236 -25.02 17.57 8.86
N ILE A 237 -25.14 17.03 7.65
CA ILE A 237 -24.91 17.77 6.42
C ILE A 237 -26.27 18.10 5.84
N LEU A 238 -26.60 19.38 5.75
CA LEU A 238 -27.85 19.87 5.19
C LEU A 238 -27.58 20.56 3.85
N GLU A 239 -28.48 20.38 2.90
CA GLU A 239 -28.46 21.11 1.64
C GLU A 239 -29.34 22.36 1.80
N VAL A 240 -28.72 23.53 1.75
CA VAL A 240 -29.36 24.83 1.93
C VAL A 240 -29.11 25.69 0.69
N LEU A 241 -30.09 26.52 0.33
CA LEU A 241 -29.94 27.47 -0.78
C LEU A 241 -29.08 28.64 -0.33
N ASP A 242 -27.98 28.90 -1.04
CA ASP A 242 -27.17 30.09 -0.82
C ASP A 242 -27.99 31.34 -1.19
N PRO A 243 -28.27 32.26 -0.24
CA PRO A 243 -29.09 33.45 -0.49
C PRO A 243 -28.55 34.37 -1.58
N ARG A 244 -27.25 34.31 -1.90
CA ARG A 244 -26.60 35.17 -2.90
C ARG A 244 -26.64 34.59 -4.31
N THR A 245 -26.57 33.27 -4.43
CA THR A 245 -26.42 32.58 -5.72
C THR A 245 -27.62 31.73 -6.10
N ASN A 246 -28.55 31.52 -5.15
CA ASN A 246 -29.73 30.66 -5.26
C ASN A 246 -29.41 29.24 -5.75
N ARG A 247 -28.21 28.76 -5.40
CA ARG A 247 -27.74 27.41 -5.69
C ARG A 247 -27.72 26.60 -4.40
N PRO A 248 -27.98 25.28 -4.47
CA PRO A 248 -27.82 24.43 -3.31
C PRO A 248 -26.35 24.37 -2.90
N VAL A 249 -26.08 24.60 -1.63
CA VAL A 249 -24.78 24.41 -0.98
C VAL A 249 -24.95 23.46 0.19
N LYS A 250 -23.96 22.60 0.41
CA LYS A 250 -23.92 21.72 1.58
C LYS A 250 -23.36 22.50 2.77
N GLN A 251 -24.11 22.57 3.86
CA GLN A 251 -23.69 23.18 5.11
C GLN A 251 -23.57 22.10 6.19
N LEU A 252 -22.46 22.12 6.92
CA LEU A 252 -22.27 21.30 8.11
C LEU A 252 -22.97 21.99 9.29
N MET A 253 -23.87 21.27 9.95
CA MET A 253 -24.59 21.75 11.13
C MET A 253 -24.33 20.77 12.28
N GLN A 254 -23.63 21.25 13.30
CA GLN A 254 -23.45 20.50 14.54
C GLN A 254 -24.80 20.36 15.24
N ARG A 255 -25.10 19.16 15.75
CA ARG A 255 -26.35 18.83 16.46
C ARG A 255 -26.12 18.69 17.95
N SER A 256 -25.01 18.07 18.35
CA SER A 256 -24.64 17.92 19.74
C SER A 256 -23.13 17.98 19.98
N ASP A 257 -22.74 18.33 21.20
CA ASP A 257 -21.38 18.20 21.73
C ASP A 257 -21.48 17.62 23.15
N THR A 258 -21.04 16.37 23.33
CA THR A 258 -21.07 15.69 24.62
C THR A 258 -19.66 15.29 25.01
N ALA A 259 -19.17 15.83 26.14
CA ALA A 259 -17.88 15.48 26.68
C ALA A 259 -18.02 14.56 27.91
N LEU A 260 -17.32 13.44 27.86
CA LEU A 260 -17.28 12.40 28.87
C LEU A 260 -15.87 12.30 29.46
N SER A 261 -15.77 11.95 30.73
CA SER A 261 -14.51 11.64 31.42
C SER A 261 -14.55 10.23 31.99
N TRP A 262 -13.40 9.57 31.94
CA TRP A 262 -13.19 8.25 32.52
C TRP A 262 -12.38 8.37 33.80
N ASN A 263 -12.96 7.95 34.93
CA ASN A 263 -12.22 7.79 36.18
C ASN A 263 -11.63 6.38 36.25
N GLN A 264 -10.30 6.26 36.26
CA GLN A 264 -9.61 4.96 36.32
C GLN A 264 -9.73 4.27 37.67
N GLU A 265 -9.73 5.02 38.78
CA GLU A 265 -9.77 4.44 40.13
C GLU A 265 -11.12 3.81 40.41
N GLU A 266 -12.20 4.47 39.99
CA GLU A 266 -13.57 4.03 40.17
C GLU A 266 -14.10 3.20 38.99
N SER A 267 -13.33 3.10 37.89
CA SER A 267 -13.75 2.49 36.63
C SER A 267 -15.13 2.97 36.16
N LYS A 268 -15.36 4.29 36.22
CA LYS A 268 -16.67 4.90 35.99
C LYS A 268 -16.60 6.08 35.01
N TRP A 269 -17.60 6.14 34.14
CA TRP A 269 -17.82 7.28 33.24
C TRP A 269 -18.62 8.39 33.91
N SER A 270 -18.25 9.63 33.62
CA SER A 270 -18.98 10.84 34.05
C SER A 270 -19.13 11.84 32.91
N ILE A 271 -20.25 12.57 32.91
CA ILE A 271 -20.51 13.64 31.94
C ILE A 271 -19.85 14.93 32.44
N ARG A 272 -19.07 15.58 31.58
CA ARG A 272 -18.53 16.92 31.83
C ARG A 272 -19.47 18.00 31.32
N HIS A 273 -19.98 17.85 30.10
CA HIS A 273 -21.03 18.70 29.56
C HIS A 273 -21.77 17.98 28.43
N MET A 274 -23.00 18.42 28.19
CA MET A 274 -23.79 18.05 27.04
C MET A 274 -24.47 19.31 26.48
N LEU A 275 -24.20 19.59 25.22
CA LEU A 275 -24.69 20.75 24.49
C LEU A 275 -25.53 20.27 23.31
N GLU A 276 -26.71 20.86 23.14
CA GLU A 276 -27.56 20.63 21.97
C GLU A 276 -27.65 21.90 21.13
N TYR A 277 -27.59 21.77 19.80
CA TYR A 277 -27.67 22.87 18.86
C TYR A 277 -29.01 22.83 18.13
N LYS A 278 -30.01 23.57 18.65
CA LYS A 278 -31.33 23.71 18.01
C LYS A 278 -31.30 24.64 16.78
N THR A 279 -30.33 25.56 16.76
CA THR A 279 -30.03 26.47 15.65
C THR A 279 -28.51 26.47 15.45
N ALA A 280 -28.04 26.68 14.22
CA ALA A 280 -26.64 26.52 13.80
C ALA A 280 -25.57 27.31 14.60
N THR A 281 -25.96 28.23 15.49
CA THR A 281 -25.04 29.18 16.14
C THR A 281 -25.13 29.26 17.67
N GLN A 282 -26.12 28.64 18.32
CA GLN A 282 -26.29 28.77 19.78
C GLN A 282 -26.44 27.39 20.45
N PRO A 283 -25.44 26.95 21.24
CA PRO A 283 -25.55 25.74 22.04
C PRO A 283 -26.43 25.98 23.27
N THR A 284 -27.34 25.06 23.56
CA THR A 284 -28.09 25.02 24.82
C THR A 284 -27.57 23.89 25.70
N PRO A 285 -27.10 24.16 26.92
CA PRO A 285 -26.76 23.12 27.89
C PRO A 285 -27.97 22.22 28.14
N THR A 286 -27.74 20.92 28.12
CA THR A 286 -28.76 19.89 28.35
C THR A 286 -28.19 18.88 29.34
N GLU A 287 -29.04 18.33 30.20
CA GLU A 287 -28.69 17.26 31.14
C GLU A 287 -29.42 15.97 30.75
N LEU A 288 -28.98 14.83 31.28
CA LEU A 288 -29.69 13.56 31.09
C LEU A 288 -31.10 13.66 31.69
N ALA A 289 -32.09 13.04 31.04
CA ALA A 289 -33.41 12.89 31.65
C ALA A 289 -33.34 11.96 32.88
N GLU A 290 -34.32 12.06 33.79
CA GLU A 290 -34.36 11.23 35.02
C GLU A 290 -34.36 9.73 34.76
N ASN A 291 -34.75 9.31 33.55
CA ASN A 291 -34.84 7.91 33.12
C ASN A 291 -33.73 7.49 32.14
N GLU A 292 -32.70 8.32 31.93
CA GLU A 292 -31.59 8.02 31.01
C GLU A 292 -30.28 7.84 31.77
N GLU A 293 -29.52 6.81 31.44
CA GLU A 293 -28.19 6.58 31.98
C GLU A 293 -27.12 6.41 30.89
N LEU A 294 -25.86 6.64 31.27
CA LEU A 294 -24.72 6.39 30.37
C LEU A 294 -24.55 4.89 30.15
N ASN A 295 -24.52 4.47 28.89
CA ASN A 295 -24.25 3.10 28.52
C ASN A 295 -22.74 2.81 28.61
N SER A 296 -22.29 2.38 29.80
CA SER A 296 -20.88 2.12 30.08
C SER A 296 -20.29 1.00 29.22
N ASP A 297 -21.09 -0.01 28.86
CA ASP A 297 -20.64 -1.11 27.99
C ASP A 297 -20.26 -0.59 26.61
N ARG A 298 -21.12 0.25 26.00
CA ARG A 298 -20.86 0.86 24.69
C ARG A 298 -19.69 1.83 24.70
N LEU A 299 -19.51 2.58 25.78
CA LEU A 299 -18.36 3.49 25.91
C LEU A 299 -17.04 2.72 26.07
N ASN A 300 -17.07 1.55 26.71
CA ASN A 300 -15.89 0.68 26.79
C ASN A 300 -15.60 -0.02 25.46
N GLU A 301 -16.64 -0.46 24.73
CA GLU A 301 -16.50 -0.95 23.36
C GLU A 301 -15.86 0.12 22.46
N LEU A 302 -16.29 1.38 22.56
CA LEU A 302 -15.70 2.50 21.83
C LEU A 302 -14.20 2.68 22.15
N LYS A 303 -13.81 2.61 23.44
CA LYS A 303 -12.40 2.70 23.84
C LYS A 303 -11.55 1.61 23.19
N ASN A 304 -12.05 0.38 23.16
CA ASN A 304 -11.34 -0.74 22.55
C ASN A 304 -11.30 -0.63 21.01
N ALA A 305 -12.41 -0.19 20.39
CA ALA A 305 -12.48 -0.03 18.94
C ALA A 305 -11.54 1.06 18.39
N LEU A 306 -11.21 2.07 19.20
CA LEU A 306 -10.25 3.12 18.82
C LEU A 306 -8.81 2.59 18.74
N ASP A 307 -8.42 1.67 19.62
CA ASP A 307 -7.13 0.98 19.59
C ASP A 307 -7.03 0.01 18.40
N ASP A 308 -8.14 -0.63 18.03
CA ASP A 308 -8.21 -1.52 16.87
C ASP A 308 -8.23 -0.80 15.51
N LEU A 309 -8.16 0.54 15.48
CA LEU A 309 -8.26 1.30 14.25
C LEU A 309 -6.97 1.18 13.41
N LYS A 310 -7.05 0.42 12.32
CA LYS A 310 -5.92 0.11 11.44
C LYS A 310 -6.01 0.77 10.06
N ILE A 311 -4.86 1.16 9.51
CA ILE A 311 -4.73 1.59 8.12
C ILE A 311 -4.89 0.37 7.21
N VAL A 312 -5.91 0.41 6.35
CA VAL A 312 -6.12 -0.58 5.29
C VAL A 312 -5.77 -0.06 3.89
N GLY A 313 -5.68 1.26 3.73
CA GLY A 313 -5.40 1.93 2.47
C GLY A 313 -5.20 3.42 2.67
N VAL A 314 -4.45 4.05 1.77
CA VAL A 314 -4.12 5.47 1.84
C VAL A 314 -4.40 6.12 0.49
N LYS A 315 -4.80 7.39 0.53
CA LYS A 315 -4.98 8.21 -0.67
C LYS A 315 -4.51 9.61 -0.37
N GLN A 316 -3.89 10.23 -1.35
CA GLN A 316 -3.57 11.65 -1.23
C GLN A 316 -4.84 12.47 -1.09
N LYS A 317 -4.77 13.45 -0.17
CA LYS A 317 -5.79 14.48 -0.08
C LYS A 317 -5.83 15.26 -1.40
N PRO A 318 -7.02 15.48 -1.99
CA PRO A 318 -7.15 16.31 -3.18
C PRO A 318 -6.48 17.68 -2.99
N ALA A 319 -5.76 18.16 -4.01
CA ALA A 319 -5.06 19.46 -3.99
C ALA A 319 -6.02 20.67 -4.00
N ASP A 320 -7.33 20.44 -4.11
CA ASP A 320 -8.34 21.48 -4.02
C ASP A 320 -8.25 22.17 -2.65
N SER A 321 -7.87 23.44 -2.63
CA SER A 321 -7.91 24.28 -1.42
C SER A 321 -9.30 24.83 -1.13
N ASN A 322 -10.24 24.66 -2.07
CA ASN A 322 -11.61 25.12 -1.92
C ASN A 322 -12.34 24.23 -0.90
N GLN A 323 -12.61 24.80 0.27
CA GLN A 323 -13.31 24.13 1.37
C GLN A 323 -14.65 23.54 0.96
N THR A 324 -15.40 24.18 0.07
CA THR A 324 -16.70 23.67 -0.41
C THR A 324 -16.52 22.38 -1.21
N LYS A 325 -15.50 22.29 -2.06
CA LYS A 325 -15.18 21.06 -2.80
C LYS A 325 -14.59 19.98 -1.88
N LEU A 326 -13.74 20.38 -0.92
CA LEU A 326 -13.23 19.45 0.09
C LEU A 326 -14.38 18.83 0.90
N MET A 327 -15.39 19.61 1.28
CA MET A 327 -16.60 19.12 1.94
C MET A 327 -17.44 18.19 1.05
N GLU A 328 -17.45 18.39 -0.28
CA GLU A 328 -18.07 17.45 -1.22
C GLU A 328 -17.34 16.10 -1.24
N TYR A 329 -16.01 16.11 -1.08
CA TYR A 329 -15.19 14.91 -0.90
C TYR A 329 -15.22 14.34 0.53
N GLY A 330 -16.03 14.90 1.44
CA GLY A 330 -16.15 14.45 2.83
C GLY A 330 -15.09 14.99 3.80
N TYR A 331 -14.28 15.96 3.37
CA TYR A 331 -13.32 16.66 4.23
C TYR A 331 -13.96 17.90 4.84
N TYR A 332 -14.33 17.81 6.11
CA TYR A 332 -14.94 18.92 6.85
C TYR A 332 -13.88 19.66 7.67
N PRO A 333 -13.87 21.01 7.66
CA PRO A 333 -13.05 21.75 8.59
C PRO A 333 -13.56 21.52 10.01
N PHE A 334 -12.67 21.08 10.90
CA PHE A 334 -12.97 21.07 12.33
C PHE A 334 -13.18 22.51 12.80
N SER A 335 -14.23 22.76 13.57
CA SER A 335 -14.40 24.04 14.24
C SER A 335 -13.25 24.22 15.23
N THR A 336 -12.36 25.17 15.00
CA THR A 336 -11.27 25.53 15.94
C THR A 336 -11.75 26.21 17.22
N VAL A 337 -13.06 26.15 17.50
CA VAL A 337 -13.68 26.73 18.70
C VAL A 337 -13.71 25.69 19.82
N SER A 338 -12.54 25.28 20.28
CA SER A 338 -12.35 24.62 21.59
C SER A 338 -10.89 24.89 22.01
N PRO A 339 -10.65 25.67 23.07
CA PRO A 339 -9.30 26.10 23.43
C PRO A 339 -8.62 25.03 24.30
N LEU A 340 -8.50 23.80 23.83
CA LEU A 340 -7.68 22.79 24.51
C LEU A 340 -7.02 21.94 23.43
N PHE A 341 -5.70 22.08 23.31
CA PHE A 341 -4.78 21.44 22.36
C PHE A 341 -4.80 21.95 20.91
N SER A 342 -4.04 23.02 20.69
CA SER A 342 -3.36 23.25 19.40
C SER A 342 -1.88 22.89 19.55
N LEU A 343 -1.43 21.84 18.87
CA LEU A 343 0.00 21.64 18.62
C LEU A 343 0.49 22.82 17.77
N PRO A 344 1.55 23.55 18.19
CA PRO A 344 2.02 24.70 17.43
C PRO A 344 2.70 24.21 16.15
N LEU A 345 2.01 24.38 15.02
CA LEU A 345 2.66 24.34 13.71
C LEU A 345 3.72 25.45 13.68
N ARG A 346 4.99 25.04 13.74
CA ARG A 346 6.16 25.91 13.55
C ARG A 346 5.96 26.76 12.29
N GLN A 347 6.02 28.07 12.50
CA GLN A 347 6.10 29.10 11.48
C GLN A 347 7.19 28.78 10.45
N TRP A 348 6.80 28.53 9.20
CA TRP A 348 7.62 28.89 8.07
C TRP A 348 7.21 30.28 7.59
N ARG A 349 8.06 31.26 7.91
CA ARG A 349 8.04 32.60 7.30
C ARG A 349 8.47 32.46 5.84
N SER A 350 7.65 32.96 4.91
CA SER A 350 8.17 33.60 3.71
C SER A 350 7.30 34.77 3.30
N SER A 351 7.93 35.95 3.38
CA SER A 351 7.69 37.23 2.71
C SER A 351 6.57 37.37 1.67
N ARG A 352 5.80 38.46 1.88
CA ARG A 352 5.02 39.31 0.94
C ARG A 352 5.26 39.10 -0.57
N PHE A 353 4.17 39.05 -1.34
CA PHE A 353 3.89 39.91 -2.51
C PHE A 353 2.36 40.04 -2.75
N ALA A 354 1.96 41.14 -3.41
CA ALA A 354 0.61 41.74 -3.49
C ALA A 354 -0.27 41.21 -4.67
N PRO A 355 -1.53 41.66 -4.85
CA PRO A 355 -2.63 40.90 -5.47
C PRO A 355 -2.91 41.21 -6.96
N GLY A 356 -3.63 40.29 -7.61
CA GLY A 356 -4.52 40.59 -8.74
C GLY A 356 -4.48 39.60 -9.91
N TRP A 357 -5.61 38.94 -10.18
CA TRP A 357 -6.31 38.80 -11.49
C TRP A 357 -7.13 37.49 -11.57
N ASN A 358 -8.38 37.66 -12.02
CA ASN A 358 -9.40 36.63 -12.32
C ASN A 358 -9.30 36.27 -13.81
N PRO A 359 -9.68 35.05 -14.29
CA PRO A 359 -11.06 34.89 -14.79
C PRO A 359 -11.67 33.45 -14.83
N ILE A 360 -13.01 33.39 -14.64
CA ILE A 360 -14.08 32.77 -15.48
C ILE A 360 -14.07 31.25 -15.84
N CYS A 361 -15.15 30.57 -15.42
CA CYS A 361 -15.69 29.19 -15.69
C CYS A 361 -16.06 28.91 -17.19
N PRO A 362 -16.51 27.71 -17.70
CA PRO A 362 -17.33 26.66 -17.04
C PRO A 362 -17.21 25.16 -17.52
N ALA A 363 -17.99 24.28 -16.87
CA ALA A 363 -18.81 23.16 -17.43
C ALA A 363 -18.67 21.76 -16.75
N ILE A 364 -19.86 21.22 -16.46
CA ILE A 364 -20.28 20.07 -15.62
C ILE A 364 -20.25 18.72 -16.35
N ARG A 365 -19.91 17.61 -15.66
CA ARG A 365 -20.74 16.38 -15.57
C ARG A 365 -20.10 15.24 -14.76
N GLY A 366 -20.90 14.62 -13.88
CA GLY A 366 -20.67 13.24 -13.45
C GLY A 366 -21.02 12.93 -12.00
N HIS A 367 -22.31 12.66 -11.71
CA HIS A 367 -22.79 12.05 -10.48
C HIS A 367 -22.06 10.73 -10.15
N ARG A 368 -21.75 10.50 -8.87
CA ARG A 368 -21.88 9.19 -8.21
C ARG A 368 -22.02 9.39 -6.70
N SER A 369 -23.20 9.05 -6.21
CA SER A 369 -23.59 8.95 -4.80
C SER A 369 -22.80 7.84 -4.10
N VAL A 370 -22.26 8.13 -2.92
CA VAL A 370 -21.77 7.13 -1.96
C VAL A 370 -22.52 7.36 -0.66
N GLY A 371 -23.21 6.32 -0.19
CA GLY A 371 -24.01 6.33 1.03
C GLY A 371 -23.12 6.46 2.27
N TYR A 372 -23.58 7.23 3.24
CA TYR A 372 -22.94 7.38 4.54
C TYR A 372 -23.65 6.49 5.57
N CYS A 373 -22.87 5.69 6.30
CA CYS A 373 -23.31 5.10 7.55
C CYS A 373 -23.47 6.23 8.57
N GLN A 374 -24.71 6.49 9.01
CA GLN A 374 -24.98 7.30 10.19
C GLN A 374 -24.79 6.45 11.43
N LEU A 375 -23.84 6.81 12.29
CA LEU A 375 -23.81 6.37 13.68
C LEU A 375 -24.65 7.36 14.49
N ASN A 376 -25.76 6.88 15.04
CA ASN A 376 -26.74 7.69 15.75
C ASN A 376 -26.30 7.80 17.23
N CYS A 377 -26.10 9.01 17.75
CA CYS A 377 -25.65 9.23 19.15
C CYS A 377 -26.56 8.58 20.21
N ARG A 378 -27.80 8.22 19.86
CA ARG A 378 -28.73 7.50 20.76
C ARG A 378 -28.27 6.10 21.18
N GLU A 379 -27.27 5.50 20.53
CA GLU A 379 -26.78 4.17 20.93
C GLU A 379 -25.91 4.19 22.20
N PHE A 380 -25.48 5.38 22.66
CA PHE A 380 -24.63 5.55 23.86
C PHE A 380 -25.39 5.89 25.15
N LEU A 381 -26.71 6.04 25.05
CA LEU A 381 -27.62 6.26 26.18
C LEU A 381 -28.50 5.02 26.35
N ARG A 382 -28.82 4.65 27.59
CA ARG A 382 -29.70 3.52 27.90
C ARG A 382 -30.96 3.97 28.60
#